data_AF-A0A2E4B492-F1
#
_entry.id   AF-A0A2E4B492-F1
#
_cell.length_a   1.000
_cell.length_b   1.000
_cell.length_c   1.000
_cell.angle_alpha   90.00
_cell.angle_beta   90.00
_cell.angle_gamma   90.00
#
_symmetry.space_group_name_H-M   'P 1'
#
loop_
_entity.id
_entity.type
_entity.pdbx_description
1 polymer ?
#
loop_
_entity_poly.entity_id
_entity_poly.type
_entity_poly.pdbx_seq_one_letter_code
_entity_poly.pdbx_strand_id
1 'polypeptide(L)'
;MSGLFDIDEEEEKETPSASFEYQEGKKNGFKNLVNESFTAMQTSFDYLLKTIENNPDRIIFGVDKIIILGKLATYSIPLEGLIQRMRNPYAGGTGLNSTTATFKGKLDGKEASVCIQPDHQNVANLPGCDVLDSYFLMLLNDDKFIQQERHSPLRHALLNLYGLSASPASAAFKEYLNASMEATYIPEESAVEIKGTNGWKWKMSDGNPLVPGYTIWFKKPRQRAWKKVVQDTTEFEYGYHYDDVFSILELLSDSPRVLVEDETYASDGYFRKMVAPHYSPLEKRIIADEKDARESAES
;
A
#
# COMPACT_ATOMS: atom_id res chain seq x y z
N MET A 1 -5.80 -11.32 27.63
CA MET A 1 -6.28 -12.64 28.08
C MET A 1 -6.01 -13.61 26.94
N SER A 2 -4.95 -14.41 27.02
CA SER A 2 -4.41 -15.23 25.92
C SER A 2 -4.69 -16.73 26.07
N GLY A 3 -5.83 -17.10 26.66
CA GLY A 3 -6.05 -18.49 27.09
C GLY A 3 -6.79 -19.40 26.11
N LEU A 4 -7.14 -18.97 24.89
CA LEU A 4 -8.04 -19.75 24.03
C LEU A 4 -7.41 -20.35 22.76
N PHE A 5 -6.15 -20.02 22.43
CA PHE A 5 -5.52 -20.49 21.17
C PHE A 5 -4.03 -20.87 21.26
N ASP A 6 -3.43 -20.87 22.46
CA ASP A 6 -2.11 -21.51 22.66
C ASP A 6 -2.34 -23.01 22.88
N ILE A 7 -2.40 -23.77 21.79
CA ILE A 7 -2.41 -25.24 21.83
C ILE A 7 -0.95 -25.70 21.86
N ASP A 8 -0.35 -25.67 23.04
CA ASP A 8 0.83 -26.45 23.38
C ASP A 8 0.84 -26.68 24.90
N GLU A 9 -0.04 -27.58 25.35
CA GLU A 9 0.10 -28.35 26.59
C GLU A 9 -0.81 -29.58 26.44
N GLU A 10 -0.37 -30.73 26.94
CA GLU A 10 -1.10 -32.02 26.89
C GLU A 10 -2.42 -31.94 27.70
N GLU A 11 -3.44 -31.26 27.17
CA GLU A 11 -4.80 -31.39 27.67
C GLU A 11 -5.31 -32.79 27.31
N GLU A 12 -5.69 -33.57 28.33
CA GLU A 12 -6.46 -34.80 28.13
C GLU A 12 -7.60 -34.50 27.15
N LYS A 13 -7.60 -35.18 26.00
CA LYS A 13 -8.66 -35.02 25.00
C LYS A 13 -9.99 -35.39 25.62
N GLU A 14 -10.71 -34.38 26.08
CA GLU A 14 -12.02 -34.51 26.69
C GLU A 14 -12.95 -35.23 25.69
N THR A 15 -13.54 -36.34 26.11
CA THR A 15 -14.40 -37.14 25.24
C THR A 15 -15.81 -36.55 25.25
N PRO A 16 -16.37 -36.16 24.08
CA PRO A 16 -17.73 -35.64 24.03
C PRO A 16 -18.75 -36.63 24.57
N SER A 17 -19.66 -36.17 25.44
CA SER A 17 -20.72 -37.00 26.05
C SER A 17 -22.10 -36.40 25.79
N ALA A 18 -23.10 -37.26 25.57
CA ALA A 18 -24.50 -36.84 25.49
C ALA A 18 -25.19 -36.72 26.86
N SER A 19 -24.46 -36.95 27.97
CA SER A 19 -25.04 -36.84 29.31
C SER A 19 -25.54 -35.42 29.60
N PHE A 20 -26.65 -35.33 30.34
CA PHE A 20 -27.26 -34.05 30.67
C PHE A 20 -26.28 -33.09 31.36
N GLU A 21 -25.53 -33.59 32.34
CA GLU A 21 -24.54 -32.80 33.10
C GLU A 21 -23.44 -32.24 32.19
N TYR A 22 -22.91 -33.06 31.27
CA TYR A 22 -21.90 -32.61 30.31
C TYR A 22 -22.46 -31.57 29.34
N GLN A 23 -23.63 -31.82 28.75
CA GLN A 23 -24.27 -30.92 27.79
C GLN A 23 -24.67 -29.58 28.43
N GLU A 24 -25.23 -29.60 29.64
CA GLU A 24 -25.57 -28.37 30.37
C GLU A 24 -24.31 -27.59 30.79
N GLY A 25 -23.23 -28.29 31.16
CA GLY A 25 -21.91 -27.67 31.38
C GLY A 25 -21.37 -26.96 30.14
N LYS A 26 -21.32 -27.64 28.98
CA LYS A 26 -20.85 -27.07 27.71
C LYS A 26 -21.75 -25.92 27.22
N LYS A 27 -23.07 -26.04 27.37
CA LYS A 27 -24.03 -24.98 27.04
C LYS A 27 -23.83 -23.73 27.91
N ASN A 28 -23.59 -23.89 29.20
CA ASN A 28 -23.29 -22.76 30.09
C ASN A 28 -21.92 -22.13 29.77
N GLY A 29 -20.92 -22.95 29.44
CA GLY A 29 -19.63 -22.46 28.93
C GLY A 29 -19.78 -21.62 27.66
N PHE A 30 -20.53 -22.12 26.67
CA PHE A 30 -20.84 -21.38 25.44
C PHE A 30 -21.57 -20.05 25.75
N LYS A 31 -22.58 -20.08 26.62
CA LYS A 31 -23.32 -18.87 27.03
C LYS A 31 -22.39 -17.83 27.66
N ASN A 32 -21.44 -18.25 28.50
CA ASN A 32 -20.48 -17.34 29.13
C ASN A 32 -19.54 -16.72 28.10
N LEU A 33 -18.95 -17.52 27.20
CA LEU A 33 -18.09 -17.03 26.12
C LEU A 33 -18.80 -16.01 25.22
N VAL A 34 -20.08 -16.27 24.89
CA VAL A 34 -20.90 -15.35 24.10
C VAL A 34 -21.12 -14.04 24.86
N ASN A 35 -21.45 -14.10 26.15
CA ASN A 35 -21.67 -12.90 26.97
C ASN A 35 -20.37 -12.08 27.16
N GLU A 36 -19.24 -12.74 27.36
CA GLU A 36 -17.92 -12.10 27.44
C GLU A 36 -17.59 -11.37 26.14
N SER A 37 -17.86 -12.01 24.99
CA SER A 37 -17.66 -11.39 23.67
C SER A 37 -18.51 -10.13 23.49
N PHE A 38 -19.80 -10.16 23.89
CA PHE A 38 -20.65 -8.97 23.84
C PHE A 38 -20.16 -7.85 24.77
N THR A 39 -19.72 -8.21 25.97
CA THR A 39 -19.18 -7.24 26.95
C THR A 39 -17.91 -6.58 26.44
N ALA A 40 -17.01 -7.36 25.84
CA ALA A 40 -15.79 -6.85 25.22
C ALA A 40 -16.09 -5.94 24.02
N MET A 41 -17.08 -6.30 23.19
CA MET A 41 -17.53 -5.44 22.09
C MET A 41 -18.09 -4.10 22.59
N GLN A 42 -18.90 -4.11 23.64
CA GLN A 42 -19.43 -2.87 24.22
C GLN A 42 -18.32 -2.00 24.81
N THR A 43 -17.37 -2.61 25.51
CA THR A 43 -16.22 -1.90 26.09
C THR A 43 -15.34 -1.26 25.01
N SER A 44 -15.06 -2.00 23.93
CA SER A 44 -14.30 -1.47 22.78
C SER A 44 -15.03 -0.34 22.06
N PHE A 45 -16.36 -0.38 21.99
CA PHE A 45 -17.15 0.74 21.47
C PHE A 45 -17.01 1.99 22.34
N ASP A 46 -17.02 1.85 23.67
CA ASP A 46 -16.78 2.98 24.57
C ASP A 46 -15.38 3.60 24.39
N TYR A 47 -14.36 2.80 24.06
CA TYR A 47 -13.03 3.32 23.72
C TYR A 47 -13.03 4.07 22.39
N LEU A 48 -13.67 3.54 21.36
CA LEU A 48 -13.83 4.22 20.08
C LEU A 48 -14.53 5.59 20.26
N LEU A 49 -15.60 5.64 21.08
CA LEU A 49 -16.28 6.90 21.38
C LEU A 49 -15.35 7.90 22.08
N LYS A 50 -14.53 7.45 23.04
CA LYS A 50 -13.51 8.32 23.67
C LYS A 50 -12.51 8.85 22.65
N THR A 51 -12.06 8.03 21.69
CA THR A 51 -11.16 8.49 20.63
C THR A 51 -11.81 9.58 19.78
N ILE A 52 -13.09 9.40 19.42
CA ILE A 52 -13.88 10.41 18.70
C ILE A 52 -13.99 11.71 19.52
N GLU A 53 -14.38 11.61 20.78
CA GLU A 53 -14.57 12.75 21.69
C GLU A 53 -13.26 13.50 21.98
N ASN A 54 -12.13 12.79 22.01
CA ASN A 54 -10.80 13.38 22.21
C ASN A 54 -10.25 14.07 20.94
N ASN A 55 -10.87 13.89 19.78
CA ASN A 55 -10.43 14.47 18.51
C ASN A 55 -11.58 15.17 17.75
N PRO A 56 -12.32 16.10 18.40
CA PRO A 56 -13.58 16.64 17.86
C PRO A 56 -13.38 17.54 16.64
N ASP A 57 -12.19 18.12 16.47
CA ASP A 57 -11.81 18.95 15.33
C ASP A 57 -11.26 18.14 14.15
N ARG A 58 -10.99 16.85 14.34
CA ARG A 58 -10.36 15.99 13.34
C ARG A 58 -11.21 14.80 12.93
N ILE A 59 -12.14 14.35 13.75
CA ILE A 59 -13.15 13.33 13.39
C ILE A 59 -14.50 14.02 13.26
N ILE A 60 -15.02 14.08 12.05
CA ILE A 60 -16.24 14.82 11.71
C ILE A 60 -17.27 13.86 11.12
N PHE A 61 -18.49 13.88 11.65
CA PHE A 61 -19.61 13.12 11.09
C PHE A 61 -20.29 13.92 9.98
N GLY A 62 -20.19 13.42 8.75
CA GLY A 62 -20.98 13.88 7.61
C GLY A 62 -22.34 13.17 7.53
N VAL A 63 -23.07 13.41 6.45
CA VAL A 63 -24.41 12.82 6.22
C VAL A 63 -24.33 11.30 6.04
N ASP A 64 -23.34 10.82 5.29
CA ASP A 64 -23.18 9.42 4.85
C ASP A 64 -21.76 8.87 5.08
N LYS A 65 -20.89 9.67 5.70
CA LYS A 65 -19.47 9.36 5.88
C LYS A 65 -18.91 9.93 7.19
N ILE A 66 -17.88 9.27 7.69
CA ILE A 66 -17.01 9.79 8.74
C ILE A 66 -15.78 10.37 8.08
N ILE A 67 -15.48 11.63 8.37
CA ILE A 67 -14.33 12.34 7.82
C ILE A 67 -13.24 12.37 8.90
N ILE A 68 -12.04 11.91 8.54
CA ILE A 68 -10.86 11.99 9.41
C ILE A 68 -9.84 12.92 8.77
N LEU A 69 -9.56 14.03 9.43
CA LEU A 69 -8.52 14.99 9.03
C LEU A 69 -7.17 14.49 9.52
N GLY A 70 -6.49 13.69 8.71
CA GLY A 70 -5.11 13.25 8.95
C GLY A 70 -4.11 14.40 8.93
N LYS A 71 -2.84 14.09 9.20
CA LYS A 71 -1.75 15.07 9.06
C LYS A 71 -1.24 15.14 7.64
N LEU A 72 -1.38 14.08 6.84
CA LEU A 72 -0.94 14.03 5.45
C LEU A 72 -2.11 14.18 4.46
N ALA A 73 -3.29 13.66 4.75
CA ALA A 73 -4.46 13.74 3.87
C ALA A 73 -5.78 13.84 4.65
N THR A 74 -6.89 14.05 3.93
CA THR A 74 -8.24 13.97 4.48
C THR A 74 -8.91 12.68 4.00
N TYR A 75 -9.43 11.89 4.94
CA TYR A 75 -10.01 10.58 4.69
C TYR A 75 -11.52 10.59 4.87
N SER A 76 -12.24 9.88 4.01
CA SER A 76 -13.69 9.70 4.06
C SER A 76 -14.02 8.21 4.14
N ILE A 77 -14.65 7.82 5.24
CA ILE A 77 -15.04 6.43 5.52
C ILE A 77 -16.56 6.31 5.34
N PRO A 78 -17.07 5.47 4.43
CA PRO A 78 -18.51 5.31 4.22
C PRO A 78 -19.21 4.75 5.47
N LEU A 79 -20.23 5.46 5.97
CA LEU A 79 -20.93 5.06 7.20
C LEU A 79 -21.75 3.78 6.99
N GLU A 80 -22.47 3.69 5.87
CA GLU A 80 -23.32 2.53 5.56
C GLU A 80 -22.51 1.22 5.60
N GLY A 81 -21.30 1.24 5.07
CA GLY A 81 -20.39 0.09 5.11
C GLY A 81 -20.06 -0.35 6.54
N LEU A 82 -19.70 0.60 7.41
CA LEU A 82 -19.41 0.31 8.82
C LEU A 82 -20.63 -0.23 9.56
N ILE A 83 -21.80 0.40 9.38
CA ILE A 83 -23.04 -0.01 10.05
C ILE A 83 -23.46 -1.41 9.61
N GLN A 84 -23.37 -1.73 8.31
CA GLN A 84 -23.70 -3.06 7.79
C GLN A 84 -22.83 -4.14 8.43
N ARG A 85 -21.52 -3.90 8.60
CA ARG A 85 -20.60 -4.84 9.26
C ARG A 85 -20.88 -5.04 10.73
N MET A 86 -21.23 -3.97 11.45
CA MET A 86 -21.61 -4.08 12.86
C MET A 86 -22.95 -4.81 13.04
N ARG A 87 -23.89 -4.63 12.10
CA ARG A 87 -25.21 -5.28 12.14
C ARG A 87 -25.12 -6.77 11.85
N ASN A 88 -24.31 -7.17 10.87
CA ASN A 88 -24.08 -8.57 10.56
C ASN A 88 -22.64 -8.76 10.03
N PRO A 89 -21.69 -9.19 10.89
CA PRO A 89 -20.31 -9.40 10.47
C PRO A 89 -20.15 -10.55 9.47
N TYR A 90 -21.18 -11.39 9.30
CA TYR A 90 -21.20 -12.49 8.34
C TYR A 90 -21.83 -12.12 6.99
N ALA A 91 -22.45 -10.94 6.86
CA ALA A 91 -23.01 -10.48 5.59
C ALA A 91 -21.97 -9.67 4.80
N GLY A 92 -21.67 -10.11 3.58
CA GLY A 92 -20.72 -9.45 2.67
C GLY A 92 -19.26 -9.90 2.88
N GLY A 93 -18.37 -9.62 1.92
CA GLY A 93 -16.99 -10.12 1.83
C GLY A 93 -16.06 -9.80 3.02
N THR A 94 -14.76 -10.06 2.92
CA THR A 94 -13.81 -9.81 4.03
C THR A 94 -13.37 -8.35 4.10
N GLY A 95 -13.25 -7.79 5.32
CA GLY A 95 -12.61 -6.49 5.57
C GLY A 95 -13.51 -5.25 5.62
N LEU A 96 -12.89 -4.11 5.96
CA LEU A 96 -13.51 -2.78 5.92
C LEU A 96 -13.68 -2.32 4.47
N ASN A 97 -14.74 -1.53 4.21
CA ASN A 97 -14.92 -0.88 2.92
C ASN A 97 -13.74 0.06 2.62
N SER A 98 -13.46 0.29 1.34
CA SER A 98 -12.39 1.21 0.97
C SER A 98 -12.67 2.62 1.49
N THR A 99 -11.64 3.22 2.06
CA THR A 99 -11.65 4.61 2.51
C THR A 99 -11.07 5.47 1.42
N THR A 100 -11.69 6.62 1.17
CA THR A 100 -11.20 7.56 0.15
C THR A 100 -10.30 8.60 0.81
N ALA A 101 -9.11 8.82 0.25
CA ALA A 101 -8.25 9.94 0.57
C ALA A 101 -8.41 11.07 -0.45
N THR A 102 -8.40 12.30 0.06
CA THR A 102 -8.35 13.56 -0.70
C THR A 102 -7.21 14.43 -0.16
N PHE A 103 -6.86 15.49 -0.89
CA PHE A 103 -5.84 16.43 -0.45
C PHE A 103 -6.14 16.97 0.95
N LYS A 104 -5.10 17.18 1.75
CA LYS A 104 -5.23 17.65 3.14
C LYS A 104 -6.12 18.89 3.23
N GLY A 105 -7.17 18.78 4.03
CA GLY A 105 -8.14 19.86 4.27
C GLY A 105 -9.17 20.04 3.14
N LYS A 106 -9.22 19.12 2.16
CA LYS A 106 -10.26 19.07 1.13
C LYS A 106 -11.24 17.94 1.42
N LEU A 107 -12.45 18.06 0.88
CA LEU A 107 -13.51 17.04 0.99
C LEU A 107 -13.91 16.47 -0.37
N ASP A 108 -13.35 17.03 -1.44
CA ASP A 108 -13.66 16.79 -2.84
C ASP A 108 -12.39 16.99 -3.71
N GLY A 109 -12.46 16.58 -4.97
CA GLY A 109 -11.40 16.74 -5.96
C GLY A 109 -10.75 15.41 -6.34
N LYS A 110 -9.41 15.39 -6.43
CA LYS A 110 -8.66 14.16 -6.72
C LYS A 110 -8.78 13.21 -5.54
N GLU A 111 -9.14 11.96 -5.83
CA GLU A 111 -9.39 10.92 -4.85
C GLU A 111 -8.42 9.75 -5.06
N ALA A 112 -8.01 9.12 -3.95
CA ALA A 112 -7.26 7.88 -3.94
C ALA A 112 -7.92 6.88 -3.00
N SER A 113 -8.03 5.63 -3.45
CA SER A 113 -8.58 4.52 -2.66
C SER A 113 -7.51 4.02 -1.67
N VAL A 114 -7.83 3.99 -0.38
CA VAL A 114 -6.95 3.58 0.71
C VAL A 114 -7.49 2.28 1.31
N CYS A 115 -6.97 1.16 0.84
CA CYS A 115 -7.34 -0.17 1.34
C CYS A 115 -6.36 -0.63 2.42
N ILE A 116 -6.55 -0.16 3.65
CA ILE A 116 -5.75 -0.61 4.79
C ILE A 116 -6.54 -1.68 5.52
N GLN A 117 -6.01 -2.89 5.52
CA GLN A 117 -6.59 -4.02 6.23
C GLN A 117 -5.87 -4.20 7.58
N PRO A 118 -6.61 -4.54 8.65
CA PRO A 118 -6.02 -4.96 9.91
C PRO A 118 -5.10 -6.16 9.68
N ASP A 119 -4.00 -6.28 10.42
CA ASP A 119 -3.24 -7.52 10.41
C ASP A 119 -4.03 -8.63 11.11
N HIS A 120 -4.66 -9.48 10.32
CA HIS A 120 -5.49 -10.57 10.79
C HIS A 120 -4.77 -11.48 11.80
N GLN A 121 -3.45 -11.65 11.73
CA GLN A 121 -2.70 -12.46 12.70
C GLN A 121 -2.66 -11.80 14.08
N ASN A 122 -2.45 -10.48 14.12
CA ASN A 122 -2.31 -9.73 15.36
C ASN A 122 -3.65 -9.25 15.95
N VAL A 123 -4.72 -9.21 15.14
CA VAL A 123 -6.02 -8.66 15.57
C VAL A 123 -7.14 -9.70 15.69
N ALA A 124 -6.86 -10.98 15.44
CA ALA A 124 -7.89 -12.05 15.45
C ALA A 124 -8.67 -12.14 16.77
N ASN A 125 -8.02 -11.83 17.89
CA ASN A 125 -8.60 -11.89 19.23
C ASN A 125 -9.07 -10.52 19.75
N LEU A 126 -9.00 -9.47 18.94
CA LEU A 126 -9.47 -8.14 19.35
C LEU A 126 -10.97 -8.00 19.10
N PRO A 127 -11.70 -7.35 20.02
CA PRO A 127 -13.03 -6.85 19.74
C PRO A 127 -13.07 -6.00 18.47
N GLY A 128 -14.15 -6.11 17.68
CA GLY A 128 -14.25 -5.42 16.39
C GLY A 128 -14.10 -3.90 16.47
N CYS A 129 -14.57 -3.26 17.55
CA CYS A 129 -14.41 -1.81 17.71
C CYS A 129 -12.99 -1.39 18.09
N ASP A 130 -12.16 -2.26 18.68
CA ASP A 130 -10.74 -1.95 18.92
C ASP A 130 -9.96 -1.89 17.60
N VAL A 131 -10.36 -2.72 16.63
CA VAL A 131 -9.82 -2.67 15.26
C VAL A 131 -10.21 -1.36 14.57
N LEU A 132 -11.45 -0.92 14.73
CA LEU A 132 -11.94 0.34 14.17
C LEU A 132 -11.29 1.56 14.85
N ASP A 133 -11.09 1.51 16.17
CA ASP A 133 -10.40 2.53 16.93
C ASP A 133 -8.93 2.66 16.49
N SER A 134 -8.22 1.54 16.37
CA SER A 134 -6.87 1.48 15.81
C SER A 134 -6.81 2.07 14.40
N TYR A 135 -7.82 1.79 13.58
CA TYR A 135 -7.93 2.36 12.24
C TYR A 135 -8.08 3.89 12.26
N PHE A 136 -8.92 4.43 13.13
CA PHE A 136 -9.11 5.87 13.28
C PHE A 136 -7.83 6.56 13.78
N LEU A 137 -7.19 5.99 14.81
CA LEU A 137 -5.93 6.47 15.35
C LEU A 137 -4.80 6.46 14.30
N MET A 138 -4.78 5.43 13.45
CA MET A 138 -3.82 5.34 12.36
C MET A 138 -4.06 6.44 11.31
N LEU A 139 -5.30 6.70 10.89
CA LEU A 139 -5.61 7.80 9.96
C LEU A 139 -5.32 9.18 10.56
N LEU A 140 -5.58 9.36 11.86
CA LEU A 140 -5.23 10.59 12.60
C LEU A 140 -3.71 10.82 12.70
N ASN A 141 -2.91 9.75 12.63
CA ASN A 141 -1.45 9.78 12.76
C ASN A 141 -0.77 9.21 11.52
N ASP A 142 -1.36 9.42 10.34
CA ASP A 142 -0.88 8.94 9.05
C ASP A 142 0.59 9.26 8.79
N ASP A 143 1.09 10.40 9.29
CA ASP A 143 2.50 10.80 9.26
C ASP A 143 3.48 9.81 9.92
N LYS A 144 3.02 9.08 10.94
CA LYS A 144 3.83 8.07 11.65
C LYS A 144 3.64 6.69 11.05
N PHE A 145 2.40 6.33 10.72
CA PHE A 145 2.08 5.00 10.22
C PHE A 145 2.56 4.76 8.79
N ILE A 146 2.73 5.81 8.00
CA ILE A 146 3.28 5.71 6.63
C ILE A 146 4.68 5.04 6.59
N GLN A 147 5.46 5.13 7.66
CA GLN A 147 6.80 4.52 7.75
C GLN A 147 6.77 3.01 8.02
N GLN A 148 5.67 2.47 8.49
CA GLN A 148 5.57 1.06 8.85
C GLN A 148 5.39 0.20 7.60
N GLU A 149 6.14 -0.90 7.49
CA GLU A 149 6.18 -1.78 6.33
C GLU A 149 4.77 -2.17 5.82
N ARG A 150 3.89 -2.55 6.75
CA ARG A 150 2.52 -3.03 6.47
C ARG A 150 1.57 -1.98 5.90
N HIS A 151 1.91 -0.71 6.00
CA HIS A 151 1.10 0.39 5.48
C HIS A 151 1.45 0.78 4.04
N SER A 152 1.87 -0.20 3.22
CA SER A 152 2.06 0.03 1.78
C SER A 152 0.84 0.65 1.11
N PRO A 153 -0.40 0.15 1.34
CA PRO A 153 -1.59 0.76 0.74
C PRO A 153 -1.76 2.25 1.05
N LEU A 154 -1.35 2.70 2.24
CA LEU A 154 -1.34 4.13 2.60
C LEU A 154 -0.32 4.91 1.76
N ARG A 155 0.91 4.38 1.62
CA ARG A 155 1.96 5.01 0.81
C ARG A 155 1.56 5.12 -0.65
N HIS A 156 1.08 4.03 -1.25
CA HIS A 156 0.62 4.03 -2.64
C HIS A 156 -0.54 5.02 -2.84
N ALA A 157 -1.53 5.03 -1.95
CA ALA A 157 -2.65 5.97 -2.06
C ALA A 157 -2.19 7.44 -1.97
N LEU A 158 -1.28 7.75 -1.04
CA LEU A 158 -0.76 9.12 -0.88
C LEU A 158 0.15 9.55 -2.04
N LEU A 159 0.96 8.66 -2.61
CA LEU A 159 1.72 8.97 -3.83
C LEU A 159 0.80 9.12 -5.04
N ASN A 160 -0.22 8.27 -5.19
CA ASN A 160 -1.20 8.42 -6.26
C ASN A 160 -1.96 9.73 -6.14
N LEU A 161 -2.23 10.19 -4.91
CA LEU A 161 -2.89 11.47 -4.65
C LEU A 161 -1.97 12.66 -4.98
N TYR A 162 -0.78 12.73 -4.36
CA TYR A 162 0.11 13.90 -4.43
C TYR A 162 1.12 13.89 -5.58
N GLY A 163 1.39 12.73 -6.18
CA GLY A 163 2.51 12.54 -7.07
C GLY A 163 3.86 12.70 -6.35
N LEU A 164 4.90 13.03 -7.11
CA LEU A 164 6.23 13.36 -6.60
C LEU A 164 6.34 14.84 -6.24
N SER A 165 5.33 15.66 -6.50
CA SER A 165 5.33 17.08 -6.18
C SER A 165 5.38 17.38 -4.67
N ALA A 166 5.81 18.59 -4.31
CA ALA A 166 5.81 19.04 -2.93
C ALA A 166 4.42 18.97 -2.28
N SER A 167 4.34 18.28 -1.15
CA SER A 167 3.08 17.99 -0.45
C SER A 167 3.28 17.86 1.06
N PRO A 168 2.20 17.81 1.85
CA PRO A 168 2.29 17.48 3.28
C PRO A 168 2.99 16.15 3.56
N ALA A 169 2.94 15.20 2.62
CA ALA A 169 3.58 13.89 2.73
C ALA A 169 5.07 13.89 2.36
N SER A 170 5.61 14.99 1.83
CA SER A 170 6.95 14.99 1.25
C SER A 170 8.06 14.64 2.24
N ALA A 171 7.97 15.12 3.49
CA ALA A 171 8.96 14.79 4.53
C ALA A 171 8.94 13.28 4.84
N ALA A 172 7.75 12.70 4.97
CA ALA A 172 7.59 11.28 5.26
C ALA A 172 8.08 10.41 4.09
N PHE A 173 7.77 10.78 2.84
CA PHE A 173 8.28 10.07 1.66
C PHE A 173 9.79 10.17 1.51
N LYS A 174 10.38 11.33 1.84
CA LYS A 174 11.83 11.51 1.82
C LYS A 174 12.52 10.54 2.77
N GLU A 175 12.00 10.40 3.99
CA GLU A 175 12.49 9.44 4.98
C GLU A 175 12.32 7.99 4.49
N TYR A 176 11.10 7.64 4.06
CA TYR A 176 10.79 6.28 3.64
C TYR A 176 11.64 5.84 2.45
N LEU A 177 11.62 6.59 1.35
CA LEU A 177 12.32 6.25 0.10
C LEU A 177 13.84 6.18 0.30
N ASN A 178 14.39 7.01 1.19
CA ASN A 178 15.80 6.94 1.54
C ASN A 178 16.14 5.68 2.33
N ALA A 179 15.31 5.33 3.31
CA ALA A 179 15.52 4.17 4.17
C ALA A 179 15.29 2.84 3.44
N SER A 180 14.29 2.76 2.56
CA SER A 180 13.89 1.49 1.91
C SER A 180 14.60 1.24 0.58
N MET A 181 14.93 2.28 -0.19
CA MET A 181 15.45 2.14 -1.56
C MET A 181 16.76 2.90 -1.82
N GLU A 182 17.35 3.52 -0.79
CA GLU A 182 18.46 4.48 -0.95
C GLU A 182 18.17 5.60 -1.98
N ALA A 183 16.89 5.90 -2.20
CA ALA A 183 16.46 6.89 -3.18
C ALA A 183 16.53 8.31 -2.58
N THR A 184 16.76 9.29 -3.46
CA THR A 184 16.77 10.71 -3.13
C THR A 184 15.53 11.37 -3.70
N TYR A 185 14.56 11.64 -2.84
CA TYR A 185 13.33 12.34 -3.21
C TYR A 185 13.53 13.86 -3.17
N ILE A 186 13.15 14.52 -4.27
CA ILE A 186 13.34 15.95 -4.55
C ILE A 186 11.97 16.56 -4.92
N PRO A 187 11.11 16.86 -3.93
CA PRO A 187 9.74 17.32 -4.16
C PRO A 187 9.65 18.62 -4.96
N GLU A 188 10.62 19.51 -4.83
CA GLU A 188 10.68 20.79 -5.53
C GLU A 188 10.84 20.63 -7.04
N GLU A 189 11.42 19.50 -7.47
CA GLU A 189 11.59 19.13 -8.86
C GLU A 189 10.55 18.09 -9.31
N SER A 190 9.61 17.73 -8.43
CA SER A 190 8.66 16.63 -8.62
C SER A 190 9.38 15.37 -9.11
N ALA A 191 10.46 14.99 -8.41
CA ALA A 191 11.36 13.97 -8.90
C ALA A 191 11.95 13.06 -7.81
N VAL A 192 12.34 11.86 -8.21
CA VAL A 192 13.11 10.92 -7.40
C VAL A 192 14.35 10.49 -8.18
N GLU A 193 15.49 10.47 -7.51
CA GLU A 193 16.74 9.90 -8.05
C GLU A 193 17.08 8.59 -7.33
N ILE A 194 17.51 7.57 -8.07
CA ILE A 194 17.89 6.26 -7.51
C ILE A 194 19.14 5.72 -8.21
N LYS A 195 19.94 4.92 -7.49
CA LYS A 195 21.08 4.21 -8.10
C LYS A 195 20.53 3.02 -8.89
N GLY A 196 21.06 2.84 -10.10
CA GLY A 196 20.87 1.63 -10.88
C GLY A 196 22.09 0.72 -10.79
N THR A 197 22.05 -0.37 -11.56
CA THR A 197 23.18 -1.28 -11.71
C THR A 197 24.29 -0.69 -12.61
N ASN A 198 25.48 -1.31 -12.59
CA ASN A 198 26.64 -0.89 -13.40
C ASN A 198 27.07 0.58 -13.19
N GLY A 199 26.77 1.15 -12.02
CA GLY A 199 27.08 2.54 -11.66
C GLY A 199 26.22 3.58 -12.38
N TRP A 200 25.10 3.16 -12.99
CA TRP A 200 24.11 4.09 -13.53
C TRP A 200 23.34 4.76 -12.40
N LYS A 201 22.80 5.94 -12.71
CA LYS A 201 21.82 6.61 -11.87
C LYS A 201 20.61 6.94 -12.71
N TRP A 202 19.44 6.86 -12.10
CA TRP A 202 18.17 7.14 -12.73
C TRP A 202 17.49 8.31 -12.02
N LYS A 203 16.71 9.05 -12.79
CA LYS A 203 15.81 10.09 -12.30
C LYS A 203 14.45 9.85 -12.93
N MET A 204 13.41 9.90 -12.11
CA MET A 204 12.02 9.83 -12.51
C MET A 204 11.31 11.12 -12.09
N SER A 205 10.39 11.63 -12.89
CA SER A 205 9.59 12.82 -12.56
C SER A 205 8.20 12.74 -13.17
N ASP A 206 7.21 13.23 -12.43
CA ASP A 206 5.83 13.49 -12.89
C ASP A 206 5.57 14.99 -13.10
N GLY A 207 6.63 15.82 -13.11
CA GLY A 207 6.51 17.27 -13.21
C GLY A 207 6.14 17.80 -14.61
N ASN A 208 5.99 16.92 -15.61
CA ASN A 208 5.58 17.31 -16.95
C ASN A 208 4.05 17.21 -17.10
N PRO A 209 3.32 18.34 -17.10
CA PRO A 209 1.85 18.31 -17.12
C PRO A 209 1.26 17.86 -18.47
N LEU A 210 2.10 17.66 -19.49
CA LEU A 210 1.67 17.24 -20.83
C LEU A 210 1.60 15.71 -20.99
N VAL A 211 2.07 14.96 -19.99
CA VAL A 211 2.08 13.49 -20.03
C VAL A 211 1.40 12.93 -18.77
N PRO A 212 0.56 11.88 -18.90
CA PRO A 212 -0.08 11.23 -17.76
C PRO A 212 0.88 10.39 -16.89
N GLY A 213 1.93 9.82 -17.48
CA GLY A 213 2.90 9.00 -16.76
C GLY A 213 4.14 9.78 -16.33
N TYR A 214 5.23 9.04 -16.15
CA TYR A 214 6.50 9.59 -15.67
C TYR A 214 7.47 9.80 -16.82
N THR A 215 8.30 10.83 -16.71
CA THR A 215 9.47 11.01 -17.57
C THR A 215 10.68 10.39 -16.86
N ILE A 216 11.56 9.71 -17.61
CA ILE A 216 12.75 9.03 -17.06
C ILE A 216 14.02 9.58 -17.72
N TRP A 217 15.03 9.82 -16.90
CA TRP A 217 16.38 10.19 -17.28
C TRP A 217 17.40 9.26 -16.65
N PHE A 218 18.59 9.21 -17.24
CA PHE A 218 19.74 8.50 -16.69
C PHE A 218 21.03 9.32 -16.70
N LYS A 219 21.98 8.85 -15.90
CA LYS A 219 23.40 9.21 -15.95
C LYS A 219 24.23 7.94 -15.93
N LYS A 220 25.18 7.85 -16.86
CA LYS A 220 26.22 6.81 -16.83
C LYS A 220 27.29 7.10 -15.78
N PRO A 221 28.12 6.11 -15.41
CA PRO A 221 29.33 6.36 -14.65
C PRO A 221 30.14 7.52 -15.25
N ARG A 222 30.52 8.47 -14.40
CA ARG A 222 31.31 9.68 -14.75
C ARG A 222 30.58 10.73 -15.62
N GLN A 223 29.32 10.50 -16.01
CA GLN A 223 28.52 11.49 -16.73
C GLN A 223 27.90 12.51 -15.77
N ARG A 224 28.05 13.81 -16.05
CA ARG A 224 27.50 14.89 -15.20
C ARG A 224 26.06 15.26 -15.53
N ALA A 225 25.69 15.27 -16.81
CA ALA A 225 24.36 15.72 -17.28
C ALA A 225 23.36 14.56 -17.33
N TRP A 226 22.12 14.81 -16.89
CA TRP A 226 21.00 13.89 -17.07
C TRP A 226 20.65 13.78 -18.56
N LYS A 227 20.43 12.57 -19.05
CA LYS A 227 19.92 12.33 -20.41
C LYS A 227 18.52 11.70 -20.32
N LYS A 228 17.55 12.36 -20.94
CA LYS A 228 16.17 11.85 -21.03
C LYS A 228 16.16 10.60 -21.90
N VAL A 229 15.43 9.58 -21.49
CA VAL A 229 15.32 8.30 -22.21
C VAL A 229 13.88 7.85 -22.40
N VAL A 230 12.98 8.17 -21.46
CA VAL A 230 11.53 7.95 -21.63
C VAL A 230 10.82 9.28 -21.47
N GLN A 231 9.92 9.58 -22.40
CA GLN A 231 9.08 10.78 -22.35
C GLN A 231 7.85 10.56 -21.47
N ASP A 232 7.23 9.39 -21.59
CA ASP A 232 6.03 8.99 -20.86
C ASP A 232 6.05 7.47 -20.63
N THR A 233 5.95 7.04 -19.37
CA THR A 233 5.89 5.62 -19.03
C THR A 233 4.58 4.95 -19.44
N THR A 234 3.54 5.68 -19.84
CA THR A 234 2.34 5.02 -20.41
C THR A 234 2.62 4.34 -21.76
N GLU A 235 3.77 4.63 -22.39
CA GLU A 235 4.24 3.92 -23.58
C GLU A 235 4.83 2.53 -23.26
N PHE A 236 4.96 2.17 -21.98
CA PHE A 236 5.41 0.83 -21.57
C PHE A 236 4.38 -0.22 -22.02
N GLU A 237 4.88 -1.31 -22.59
CA GLU A 237 4.09 -2.42 -23.13
C GLU A 237 3.27 -3.10 -22.01
N TYR A 238 3.80 -3.11 -20.78
CA TYR A 238 3.13 -3.62 -19.58
C TYR A 238 2.76 -2.51 -18.59
N GLY A 239 2.05 -1.48 -19.06
CA GLY A 239 1.70 -0.31 -18.24
C GLY A 239 1.05 -0.61 -16.88
N TYR A 240 0.32 -1.72 -16.73
CA TYR A 240 -0.30 -2.12 -15.45
C TYR A 240 0.70 -2.63 -14.39
N HIS A 241 1.92 -3.00 -14.80
CA HIS A 241 2.99 -3.38 -13.88
C HIS A 241 3.84 -2.17 -13.43
N TYR A 242 3.70 -1.03 -14.10
CA TYR A 242 4.52 0.17 -13.91
C TYR A 242 3.63 1.43 -13.82
N ASP A 243 2.48 1.31 -13.17
CA ASP A 243 1.49 2.39 -13.03
C ASP A 243 1.73 3.27 -11.79
N ASP A 244 2.65 2.86 -10.91
CA ASP A 244 2.95 3.55 -9.66
C ASP A 244 4.45 3.86 -9.49
N VAL A 245 4.75 4.75 -8.56
CA VAL A 245 6.12 5.20 -8.27
C VAL A 245 7.03 4.06 -7.83
N PHE A 246 6.54 3.12 -7.01
CA PHE A 246 7.40 2.08 -6.44
C PHE A 246 7.82 1.06 -7.48
N SER A 247 6.88 0.57 -8.29
CA SER A 247 7.18 -0.40 -9.36
C SER A 247 8.21 0.14 -10.36
N ILE A 248 8.12 1.43 -10.73
CA ILE A 248 9.13 2.05 -11.60
C ILE A 248 10.47 2.20 -10.88
N LEU A 249 10.49 2.62 -9.61
CA LEU A 249 11.75 2.74 -8.88
C LEU A 249 12.46 1.39 -8.70
N GLU A 250 11.72 0.31 -8.46
CA GLU A 250 12.25 -1.06 -8.42
C GLU A 250 12.91 -1.42 -9.76
N LEU A 251 12.19 -1.26 -10.88
CA LEU A 251 12.73 -1.46 -12.22
C LEU A 251 14.02 -0.65 -12.47
N LEU A 252 14.01 0.63 -12.09
CA LEU A 252 15.17 1.52 -12.25
C LEU A 252 16.35 1.10 -11.37
N SER A 253 16.09 0.62 -10.15
CA SER A 253 17.14 0.15 -9.25
C SER A 253 17.91 -1.04 -9.82
N ASP A 254 17.23 -1.93 -10.55
CA ASP A 254 17.83 -3.08 -11.20
C ASP A 254 18.37 -2.79 -12.61
N SER A 255 17.99 -1.65 -13.19
CA SER A 255 18.41 -1.24 -14.53
C SER A 255 19.81 -0.59 -14.56
N PRO A 256 20.62 -0.83 -15.62
CA PRO A 256 20.26 -1.49 -16.87
C PRO A 256 20.56 -3.00 -16.94
N ARG A 257 21.04 -3.65 -15.87
CA ARG A 257 21.32 -5.11 -15.83
C ARG A 257 20.09 -5.92 -16.24
N VAL A 258 18.97 -5.68 -15.57
CA VAL A 258 17.75 -6.48 -15.76
C VAL A 258 17.18 -6.39 -17.19
N LEU A 259 17.43 -5.28 -17.87
CA LEU A 259 17.04 -5.07 -19.27
C LEU A 259 17.80 -6.00 -20.23
N VAL A 260 19.01 -6.44 -19.87
CA VAL A 260 19.84 -7.37 -20.66
C VAL A 260 19.50 -8.82 -20.34
N GLU A 261 19.29 -9.12 -19.07
CA GLU A 261 18.99 -10.46 -18.60
C GLU A 261 17.57 -10.91 -18.98
N ASP A 262 16.73 -9.96 -19.39
CA ASP A 262 15.39 -10.19 -19.91
C ASP A 262 14.52 -10.99 -18.91
N GLU A 263 14.66 -10.64 -17.63
CA GLU A 263 13.83 -11.24 -16.59
C GLU A 263 12.36 -10.91 -16.90
N THR A 264 11.51 -11.93 -16.94
CA THR A 264 10.16 -11.92 -17.54
C THR A 264 9.21 -10.86 -16.96
N TYR A 265 9.55 -10.28 -15.80
CA TYR A 265 8.75 -9.28 -15.08
C TYR A 265 9.36 -7.87 -15.06
N ALA A 266 10.59 -7.69 -15.57
CA ALA A 266 11.37 -6.46 -15.41
C ALA A 266 11.91 -5.90 -16.75
N SER A 267 11.46 -6.44 -17.87
CA SER A 267 12.01 -6.18 -19.20
C SER A 267 10.94 -5.62 -20.14
N ASP A 268 10.47 -4.41 -19.86
CA ASP A 268 9.56 -3.70 -20.77
C ASP A 268 10.22 -3.46 -22.15
N GLY A 269 9.59 -3.94 -23.22
CA GLY A 269 10.15 -3.91 -24.57
C GLY A 269 10.38 -2.50 -25.11
N TYR A 270 9.50 -1.55 -24.77
CA TYR A 270 9.69 -0.14 -25.11
C TYR A 270 10.90 0.42 -24.35
N PHE A 271 10.97 0.21 -23.03
CA PHE A 271 12.09 0.71 -22.23
C PHE A 271 13.44 0.13 -22.69
N ARG A 272 13.48 -1.17 -23.03
CA ARG A 272 14.66 -1.81 -23.63
C ARG A 272 15.11 -1.09 -24.92
N LYS A 273 14.18 -0.82 -25.84
CA LYS A 273 14.46 -0.09 -27.10
C LYS A 273 15.01 1.32 -26.83
N MET A 274 14.49 2.01 -25.82
CA MET A 274 14.94 3.37 -25.49
C MET A 274 16.33 3.40 -24.84
N VAL A 275 16.67 2.39 -24.02
CA VAL A 275 17.96 2.31 -23.33
C VAL A 275 19.07 1.71 -24.22
N ALA A 276 18.74 0.82 -25.15
CA ALA A 276 19.70 0.10 -25.99
C ALA A 276 20.73 0.99 -26.71
N PRO A 277 20.36 2.11 -27.37
CA PRO A 277 21.32 3.02 -28.01
C PRO A 277 22.31 3.66 -27.02
N HIS A 278 22.12 3.46 -25.73
CA HIS A 278 22.96 3.99 -24.67
C HIS A 278 23.66 2.88 -23.88
N TYR A 279 23.42 1.61 -24.15
CA TYR A 279 24.04 0.51 -23.42
C TYR A 279 24.32 -0.68 -24.33
N SER A 280 25.57 -0.79 -24.78
CA SER A 280 25.98 -1.78 -25.78
C SER A 280 25.66 -3.25 -25.43
N PRO A 281 25.73 -3.70 -24.17
CA PRO A 281 25.28 -5.06 -23.81
C PRO A 281 23.80 -5.31 -24.14
N LEU A 282 22.94 -4.32 -23.91
CA LEU A 282 21.52 -4.40 -24.23
C LEU A 282 21.27 -4.35 -25.75
N GLU A 283 21.96 -3.45 -26.45
CA GLU A 283 21.90 -3.37 -27.91
C GLU A 283 22.26 -4.72 -28.57
N LYS A 284 23.35 -5.36 -28.13
CA LYS A 284 23.75 -6.68 -28.61
C LYS A 284 22.70 -7.75 -28.31
N ARG A 285 22.07 -7.68 -27.14
CA ARG A 285 21.03 -8.64 -26.74
C ARG A 285 19.80 -8.50 -27.65
N ILE A 286 19.30 -7.28 -27.88
CA ILE A 286 18.14 -7.05 -28.76
C ILE A 286 18.43 -7.55 -30.18
N ILE A 287 19.62 -7.30 -30.72
CA ILE A 287 20.00 -7.80 -32.06
C ILE A 287 20.01 -9.34 -32.10
N ALA A 288 20.47 -9.99 -31.03
CA ALA A 288 20.43 -11.45 -30.94
C ALA A 288 18.98 -11.98 -30.88
N ASP A 289 18.14 -11.38 -30.03
CA ASP A 289 16.73 -11.74 -29.90
C ASP A 289 15.97 -11.59 -31.24
N GLU A 290 16.22 -10.51 -31.98
CA GLU A 290 15.65 -10.29 -33.32
C GLU A 290 16.10 -11.32 -34.36
N LYS A 291 17.37 -11.76 -34.27
CA LYS A 291 17.91 -12.79 -35.16
C LYS A 291 17.27 -14.14 -34.87
N ASP A 292 17.21 -14.54 -33.60
CA ASP A 292 16.61 -15.80 -33.17
C ASP A 292 15.11 -15.88 -33.54
N ALA A 293 14.38 -14.76 -33.43
CA ALA A 293 12.98 -14.68 -33.84
C ALA A 293 12.77 -14.87 -35.35
N ARG A 294 13.68 -14.33 -36.19
CA ARG A 294 13.62 -14.51 -37.65
C ARG A 294 13.93 -15.96 -38.04
N GLU A 295 14.97 -16.55 -37.45
CA GLU A 295 15.35 -17.94 -37.70
C GLU A 295 14.22 -18.92 -37.29
N SER A 296 13.50 -18.61 -36.21
CA SER A 296 12.35 -19.40 -35.74
C SER A 296 11.08 -19.23 -36.60
N ALA A 297 10.93 -18.11 -37.31
CA ALA A 297 9.80 -17.87 -38.21
C ALA A 297 10.01 -18.47 -39.61
N GLU A 298 11.27 -18.78 -39.96
CA GLU A 298 11.66 -19.40 -41.24
C GLU A 298 11.75 -20.93 -41.17
N SER A 299 11.63 -21.53 -39.97
CA SER A 299 11.61 -22.98 -39.71
C SER A 299 10.21 -23.55 -39.56
#